data_AF-A0A8R1I269-F1
#
_entry.id   AF-A0A8R1I269-F1
#
_cell.length_a   1.000
_cell.length_b   1.000
_cell.length_c   1.000
_cell.angle_alpha   90.00
_cell.angle_beta   90.00
_cell.angle_gamma   90.00
#
_symmetry.space_group_name_H-M   'P 1'
#
loop_
_entity.id
_entity.type
_entity.pdbx_description
1 polymer ?
#
loop_
_entity_poly.entity_id
_entity_poly.type
_entity_poly.pdbx_seq_one_letter_code
_entity_poly.pdbx_strand_id
1 'polypeptide(L)'
;IIVKNVRQWESKYKFLNSEYVVGASGQNLANSDNQGLHKRQAEVLRRFHKSEINVLIATSVLEEGVDVKQCNVVVKFDRPIDMRSYVQSKGRARRVGSRYIIMVDEKDQRACGDDLKDFDQIERLLLSRFRTVNNPVEDDSIVLEDLEDIDKLYPEYVVESTGATLKMSNAIPLVNRYCGKLPSDIFTRLVPHNRIIPVNDSNGLVTGYRAELLLPINSPIKHAIVLKTEMPNKKAAQMAVALEIRNASNDYSEMVAEPNPTS
;
A
#
# COMPACT_ATOMS: atom_id res chain seq x y z
N ILE A 1 17.81 -14.20 -21.78
CA ILE A 1 18.99 -15.09 -21.89
C ILE A 1 20.22 -14.47 -21.24
N ILE A 2 20.60 -13.24 -21.60
CA ILE A 2 21.79 -12.54 -21.03
C ILE A 2 21.74 -12.46 -19.50
N VAL A 3 20.65 -11.95 -18.91
CA VAL A 3 20.53 -11.77 -17.44
C VAL A 3 20.70 -13.09 -16.67
N LYS A 4 20.27 -14.22 -17.25
CA LYS A 4 20.46 -15.55 -16.65
C LYS A 4 21.93 -15.95 -16.57
N ASN A 5 22.72 -15.55 -17.57
CA ASN A 5 24.15 -15.85 -17.68
C ASN A 5 25.03 -14.89 -16.87
N VAL A 6 24.54 -13.69 -16.53
CA VAL A 6 25.28 -12.71 -15.70
C VAL A 6 25.73 -13.34 -14.37
N ARG A 7 24.91 -14.23 -13.80
CA ARG A 7 25.25 -15.00 -12.59
C ARG A 7 26.53 -15.83 -12.73
N GLN A 8 26.81 -16.31 -13.94
CA GLN A 8 27.97 -17.15 -14.26
C GLN A 8 29.20 -16.31 -14.60
N TRP A 9 29.00 -15.13 -15.18
CA TRP A 9 30.09 -14.25 -15.64
C TRP A 9 30.73 -13.45 -14.50
N GLU A 10 29.92 -12.97 -13.55
CA GLU A 10 30.43 -12.15 -12.45
C GLU A 10 30.01 -12.68 -11.07
N SER A 11 30.98 -12.92 -10.21
CA SER A 11 30.77 -13.48 -8.87
C SER A 11 29.88 -12.61 -7.98
N LYS A 12 29.94 -11.28 -8.13
CA LYS A 12 29.08 -10.32 -7.41
C LYS A 12 27.59 -10.52 -7.68
N TYR A 13 27.21 -11.07 -8.83
CA TYR A 13 25.81 -11.25 -9.23
C TYR A 13 25.31 -12.69 -9.06
N LYS A 14 26.02 -13.52 -8.28
CA LYS A 14 25.63 -14.91 -8.00
C LYS A 14 24.25 -15.06 -7.34
N PHE A 15 23.77 -14.01 -6.67
CA PHE A 15 22.46 -13.98 -6.00
C PHE A 15 21.29 -13.75 -6.97
N LEU A 16 21.55 -13.34 -8.22
CA LEU A 16 20.48 -13.10 -9.19
C LEU A 16 19.93 -14.42 -9.71
N ASN A 17 18.64 -14.64 -9.50
CA ASN A 17 17.86 -15.68 -10.13
C ASN A 17 16.74 -15.04 -10.95
N SER A 18 16.96 -14.96 -12.27
CA SER A 18 16.08 -14.27 -13.19
C SER A 18 15.25 -15.23 -14.05
N GLU A 19 13.99 -14.91 -14.27
CA GLU A 19 13.14 -15.59 -15.25
C GLU A 19 12.33 -14.55 -16.04
N TYR A 20 11.80 -14.95 -17.20
CA TYR A 20 11.03 -14.07 -18.05
C TYR A 20 9.62 -14.59 -18.31
N VAL A 21 8.71 -13.65 -18.52
CA VAL A 21 7.35 -13.89 -18.98
C VAL A 21 7.08 -13.00 -20.19
N VAL A 22 6.61 -13.63 -21.26
CA VAL A 22 6.17 -12.96 -22.49
C VAL A 22 4.71 -13.27 -22.72
N GLY A 23 3.98 -12.30 -23.26
CA GLY A 23 2.60 -12.47 -23.66
C GLY A 23 2.43 -13.20 -24.99
N ALA A 24 1.24 -13.77 -25.18
CA ALA A 24 0.87 -14.54 -26.37
C ALA A 24 0.32 -13.69 -27.53
N SER A 25 0.60 -12.38 -27.54
CA SER A 25 -0.01 -11.44 -28.51
C SER A 25 0.80 -11.39 -29.80
N GLY A 26 0.83 -12.51 -30.52
CA GLY A 26 1.27 -12.59 -31.91
C GLY A 26 0.17 -13.24 -32.74
N GLN A 27 -0.35 -12.54 -33.75
CA GLN A 27 -1.17 -13.16 -34.79
C GLN A 27 -0.33 -14.29 -35.42
N ASN A 28 -0.86 -15.52 -35.41
CA ASN A 28 -0.29 -16.77 -35.99
C ASN A 28 0.40 -17.79 -35.06
N LEU A 29 0.02 -17.93 -33.78
CA LEU A 29 0.31 -19.18 -33.04
C LEU A 29 -0.97 -19.92 -32.65
N ALA A 30 -1.11 -21.12 -33.22
CA ALA A 30 -2.25 -22.01 -33.10
C ALA A 30 -2.60 -22.39 -31.65
N ASN A 31 -3.89 -22.64 -31.42
CA ASN A 31 -4.59 -22.77 -30.14
C ASN A 31 -4.02 -23.76 -29.08
N SER A 32 -3.01 -24.61 -29.38
CA SER A 32 -2.38 -25.48 -28.37
C SER A 32 -1.25 -24.80 -27.60
N ASP A 33 -0.48 -23.89 -28.23
CA ASP A 33 0.69 -23.28 -27.60
C ASP A 33 0.33 -22.22 -26.55
N ASN A 34 -0.86 -21.61 -26.67
CA ASN A 34 -1.36 -20.63 -25.70
C ASN A 34 -1.57 -21.25 -24.32
N GLN A 35 -2.08 -22.48 -24.24
CA GLN A 35 -2.30 -23.14 -22.96
C GLN A 35 -0.99 -23.52 -22.27
N GLY A 36 0.03 -23.93 -23.05
CA GLY A 36 1.38 -24.17 -22.54
C GLY A 36 2.04 -22.88 -22.04
N LEU A 37 1.86 -21.78 -22.77
CA LEU A 37 2.41 -20.47 -22.39
C LEU A 37 1.76 -19.96 -21.10
N HIS A 38 0.44 -20.03 -20.96
CA HIS A 38 -0.26 -19.64 -19.71
C HIS A 38 0.17 -20.50 -18.52
N LYS A 39 0.33 -21.81 -18.69
CA LYS A 39 0.85 -22.70 -17.63
C LYS A 39 2.25 -22.27 -17.19
N ARG A 40 3.13 -21.98 -18.14
CA ARG A 40 4.48 -21.48 -17.86
C ARG A 40 4.46 -20.12 -17.15
N GLN A 41 3.61 -19.19 -17.60
CA GLN A 41 3.43 -17.90 -16.95
C GLN A 41 3.03 -18.07 -15.48
N ALA A 42 2.01 -18.89 -15.22
CA ALA A 42 1.54 -19.18 -13.87
C ALA A 42 2.63 -19.84 -13.01
N GLU A 43 3.42 -20.75 -13.57
CA GLU A 43 4.54 -21.38 -12.87
C GLU A 43 5.63 -20.37 -12.49
N VAL A 44 6.04 -19.52 -13.42
CA VAL A 44 7.07 -18.49 -13.17
C VAL A 44 6.60 -17.50 -12.11
N LEU A 45 5.35 -17.05 -12.17
CA LEU A 45 4.75 -16.17 -11.17
C LEU A 45 4.68 -16.85 -9.80
N ARG A 46 4.31 -18.14 -9.74
CA ARG A 46 4.31 -18.92 -8.49
C ARG A 46 5.71 -18.98 -7.88
N ARG A 47 6.73 -19.24 -8.69
CA ARG A 47 8.14 -19.29 -8.25
C ARG A 47 8.65 -17.93 -7.79
N PHE A 48 8.20 -16.84 -8.43
CA PHE A 48 8.48 -15.48 -7.99
C PHE A 48 7.80 -15.15 -6.64
N HIS A 49 6.55 -15.55 -6.45
CA HIS A 49 5.83 -15.39 -5.17
C HIS A 49 6.52 -16.12 -4.02
N LYS A 50 7.03 -17.34 -4.28
CA LYS A 50 7.83 -18.15 -3.35
C LYS A 50 9.27 -17.65 -3.14
N SER A 51 9.65 -16.53 -3.77
CA SER A 51 11.02 -15.98 -3.72
C SER A 51 12.11 -16.93 -4.21
N GLU A 52 11.75 -17.96 -4.99
CA GLU A 52 12.72 -18.80 -5.70
C GLU A 52 13.40 -18.01 -6.82
N ILE A 53 12.66 -17.07 -7.42
CA ILE A 53 13.13 -16.12 -8.43
C ILE A 53 13.08 -14.73 -7.78
N ASN A 54 14.12 -13.92 -7.94
CA ASN A 54 14.18 -12.56 -7.40
C ASN A 54 14.23 -11.46 -8.48
N VAL A 55 14.38 -11.83 -9.75
CA VAL A 55 14.27 -10.91 -10.89
C VAL A 55 13.26 -11.46 -11.90
N LEU A 56 12.18 -10.72 -12.14
CA LEU A 56 11.18 -11.05 -13.15
C LEU A 56 11.29 -10.07 -14.32
N ILE A 57 11.49 -10.59 -15.53
CA ILE A 57 11.52 -9.80 -16.77
C ILE A 57 10.19 -10.01 -17.50
N ALA A 58 9.50 -8.94 -17.82
CA ALA A 58 8.14 -8.98 -18.33
C ALA A 58 7.97 -8.07 -19.55
N THR A 59 7.11 -8.47 -20.49
CA THR A 59 6.53 -7.52 -21.46
C THR A 59 5.24 -6.91 -20.90
N SER A 60 4.69 -5.91 -21.59
CA SER A 60 3.46 -5.19 -21.21
C SER A 60 2.25 -6.09 -20.93
N VAL A 61 2.29 -7.36 -21.33
CA VAL A 61 1.22 -8.33 -21.08
C VAL A 61 1.08 -8.71 -19.60
N LEU A 62 2.07 -8.41 -18.75
CA LEU A 62 1.94 -8.56 -17.29
C LEU A 62 1.35 -7.33 -16.59
N GLU A 63 1.09 -6.23 -17.31
CA GLU A 63 0.52 -5.03 -16.69
C GLU A 63 -0.97 -5.21 -16.38
N GLU A 64 -1.69 -6.02 -17.15
CA GLU A 64 -3.13 -6.26 -16.99
C GLU A 64 -3.48 -7.66 -16.47
N GLY A 65 -4.37 -7.71 -15.46
CA GLY A 65 -5.02 -8.94 -15.02
C GLY A 65 -4.16 -9.94 -14.27
N VAL A 66 -2.85 -9.70 -14.11
CA VAL A 66 -1.93 -10.60 -13.41
C VAL A 66 -1.53 -10.06 -12.05
N ASP A 67 -1.67 -10.87 -11.01
CA ASP A 67 -1.25 -10.53 -9.65
C ASP A 67 0.24 -10.82 -9.43
N VAL A 68 1.05 -9.77 -9.58
CA VAL A 68 2.49 -9.78 -9.30
C VAL A 68 2.75 -9.22 -7.90
N LYS A 69 3.56 -9.94 -7.10
CA LYS A 69 4.04 -9.50 -5.78
C LYS A 69 4.59 -8.07 -5.84
N GLN A 70 4.40 -7.29 -4.77
CA GLN A 70 5.04 -5.99 -4.63
C GLN A 70 6.56 -6.13 -4.64
N CYS A 71 7.23 -5.28 -5.40
CA CYS A 71 8.66 -5.29 -5.64
C CYS A 71 9.36 -4.12 -4.93
N ASN A 72 10.62 -4.34 -4.54
CA ASN A 72 11.46 -3.28 -3.99
C ASN A 72 12.00 -2.36 -5.08
N VAL A 73 12.20 -2.89 -6.29
CA VAL A 73 12.65 -2.13 -7.45
C VAL A 73 11.82 -2.56 -8.66
N VAL A 74 11.28 -1.59 -9.39
CA VAL A 74 10.61 -1.81 -10.66
C VAL A 74 11.29 -0.93 -11.69
N VAL A 75 11.76 -1.56 -12.77
CA VAL A 75 12.42 -0.88 -13.88
C VAL A 75 11.54 -1.00 -15.12
N LYS A 76 11.01 0.12 -15.59
CA LYS A 76 10.27 0.19 -16.85
C LYS A 76 11.24 0.57 -17.96
N PHE A 77 11.40 -0.34 -18.91
CA PHE A 77 12.06 -0.04 -20.18
C PHE A 77 11.03 0.66 -21.06
N ASP A 78 11.44 1.76 -21.67
CA ASP A 78 10.63 2.65 -22.51
C ASP A 78 9.66 3.55 -21.74
N ARG A 79 9.30 4.66 -22.40
CA ARG A 79 8.36 5.64 -21.90
C ARG A 79 6.97 5.01 -21.72
N PRO A 80 6.25 5.22 -20.60
CA PRO A 80 4.86 4.82 -20.48
C PRO A 80 4.01 5.49 -21.56
N ILE A 81 3.28 4.67 -22.32
CA ILE A 81 2.42 5.12 -23.42
C ILE A 81 1.14 5.75 -22.87
N ASP A 82 0.56 5.13 -21.83
CA ASP A 82 -0.72 5.53 -21.24
C ASP A 82 -0.65 5.60 -19.71
N MET A 83 -1.55 6.38 -19.11
CA MET A 83 -1.71 6.52 -17.66
C MET A 83 -1.95 5.18 -16.96
N ARG A 84 -2.68 4.25 -17.60
CA ARG A 84 -2.91 2.90 -17.06
C ARG A 84 -1.59 2.15 -16.84
N SER A 85 -0.74 2.13 -17.87
CA SER A 85 0.57 1.47 -17.83
C SER A 85 1.46 2.09 -16.75
N TYR A 86 1.46 3.42 -16.64
CA TYR A 86 2.17 4.14 -15.57
C TYR A 86 1.69 3.72 -14.17
N VAL A 87 0.38 3.79 -13.89
CA VAL A 87 -0.18 3.48 -12.55
C VAL A 87 0.01 2.01 -12.17
N GLN A 88 -0.16 1.08 -13.13
CA GLN A 88 0.01 -0.36 -12.87
C GLN A 88 1.46 -0.72 -12.57
N SER A 89 2.40 -0.19 -13.36
CA SER A 89 3.83 -0.46 -13.17
C SER A 89 4.39 0.22 -11.91
N LYS A 90 4.10 1.52 -11.71
CA LYS A 90 4.38 2.24 -10.45
C LYS A 90 3.74 1.53 -9.26
N GLY A 91 2.54 0.96 -9.45
CA GLY A 91 1.82 0.22 -8.44
C GLY A 91 2.54 -1.01 -7.89
N ARG A 92 3.47 -1.59 -8.65
CA ARG A 92 4.31 -2.71 -8.18
C ARG A 92 5.47 -2.25 -7.28
N ALA A 93 5.84 -0.97 -7.31
CA ALA A 93 6.82 -0.34 -6.42
C ALA A 93 6.12 0.60 -5.43
N ARG A 94 5.18 0.07 -4.62
CA ARG A 94 4.44 0.82 -3.59
C ARG A 94 4.96 0.64 -2.17
N ARG A 95 5.89 -0.28 -1.93
CA ARG A 95 6.47 -0.49 -0.60
C ARG A 95 7.30 0.72 -0.19
N VAL A 96 7.31 1.05 1.10
CA VAL A 96 8.19 2.10 1.64
C VAL A 96 9.64 1.74 1.31
N GLY A 97 10.39 2.71 0.78
CA GLY A 97 11.77 2.51 0.31
C GLY A 97 11.90 1.78 -1.04
N SER A 98 10.79 1.48 -1.72
CA SER A 98 10.85 0.94 -3.08
C SER A 98 11.21 2.00 -4.12
N ARG A 99 11.81 1.58 -5.24
CA ARG A 99 12.26 2.46 -6.32
C ARG A 99 11.55 2.12 -7.61
N TYR A 100 10.96 3.13 -8.23
CA TYR A 100 10.41 3.05 -9.58
C TYR A 100 11.35 3.81 -10.54
N ILE A 101 11.91 3.10 -11.50
CA ILE A 101 12.93 3.63 -12.43
C ILE A 101 12.39 3.46 -13.84
N ILE A 102 12.45 4.52 -14.64
CA ILE A 102 12.11 4.49 -16.06
C ILE A 102 13.40 4.73 -16.84
N MET A 103 13.70 3.81 -17.75
CA MET A 103 14.85 3.91 -18.64
C MET A 103 14.36 4.21 -20.05
N VAL A 104 14.78 5.36 -20.56
CA VAL A 104 14.44 5.86 -21.90
C VAL A 104 15.73 6.23 -22.64
N ASP A 105 15.67 6.23 -23.97
CA ASP A 105 16.74 6.80 -24.78
C ASP A 105 16.88 8.31 -24.50
N GLU A 106 18.10 8.84 -24.66
CA GLU A 106 18.42 10.25 -24.41
C GLU A 106 17.54 11.22 -25.24
N LYS A 107 17.20 10.81 -26.48
CA LYS A 107 16.30 11.57 -27.36
C LYS A 107 14.88 11.74 -26.80
N ASP A 108 14.41 10.77 -26.01
CA ASP A 108 13.04 10.71 -25.49
C ASP A 108 12.94 11.25 -24.06
N GLN A 109 14.06 11.68 -23.47
CA GLN A 109 14.13 12.15 -22.09
C GLN A 109 13.20 13.34 -21.82
N ARG A 110 13.10 14.30 -22.75
CA ARG A 110 12.21 15.47 -22.59
C ARG A 110 10.74 15.06 -22.64
N ALA A 111 10.34 14.33 -23.68
CA ALA A 111 8.96 13.86 -23.84
C ALA A 111 8.52 13.00 -22.64
N CYS A 112 9.37 12.07 -22.21
CA CYS A 112 9.11 11.27 -21.01
C CYS A 112 8.97 12.15 -19.75
N GLY A 113 9.80 13.19 -19.61
CA GLY A 113 9.71 14.11 -18.47
C GLY A 113 8.40 14.88 -18.43
N ASP A 114 7.87 15.30 -19.58
CA ASP A 114 6.61 16.03 -19.66
C ASP A 114 5.41 15.11 -19.44
N ASP A 115 5.39 13.93 -20.07
CA ASP A 115 4.33 12.93 -19.84
C ASP A 115 4.25 12.50 -18.36
N LEU A 116 5.38 12.35 -17.69
CA LEU A 116 5.40 12.01 -16.26
C LEU A 116 4.81 13.10 -15.38
N LYS A 117 4.99 14.39 -15.73
CA LYS A 117 4.34 15.49 -15.01
C LYS A 117 2.83 15.43 -15.21
N ASP A 118 2.38 15.20 -16.43
CA ASP A 118 0.96 15.08 -16.74
C ASP A 118 0.33 13.90 -16.00
N PHE A 119 0.99 12.74 -15.99
CA PHE A 119 0.53 11.57 -15.23
C PHE A 119 0.49 11.82 -13.73
N ASP A 120 1.49 12.50 -13.14
CA ASP A 120 1.48 12.85 -11.71
C ASP A 120 0.33 13.82 -11.36
N GLN A 121 0.08 14.83 -12.21
CA GLN A 121 -1.02 15.77 -12.01
C GLN A 121 -2.38 15.05 -12.08
N ILE A 122 -2.57 14.17 -13.07
CA ILE A 122 -3.80 13.38 -13.19
C ILE A 122 -3.95 12.44 -11.99
N GLU A 123 -2.89 11.80 -11.52
CA GLU A 123 -2.92 10.92 -10.34
C GLU A 123 -3.38 11.71 -9.10
N ARG A 124 -2.78 12.87 -8.84
CA ARG A 124 -3.16 13.76 -7.73
C ARG A 124 -4.61 14.23 -7.84
N LEU A 125 -5.03 14.64 -9.03
CA LEU A 125 -6.40 15.06 -9.26
C LEU A 125 -7.39 13.92 -9.03
N LEU A 126 -7.08 12.70 -9.48
CA LEU A 126 -7.93 11.54 -9.23
C LEU A 126 -7.98 11.20 -7.74
N LEU A 127 -6.85 11.20 -7.04
CA LEU A 127 -6.81 10.93 -5.61
C LEU A 127 -7.57 11.98 -4.78
N SER A 128 -7.52 13.26 -5.18
CA SER A 128 -8.28 14.32 -4.51
C SER A 128 -9.79 14.24 -4.76
N ARG A 129 -10.22 13.72 -5.92
CA ARG A 129 -11.64 13.63 -6.30
C ARG A 129 -12.31 12.30 -5.93
N PHE A 130 -11.58 11.18 -6.01
CA PHE A 130 -12.07 9.85 -5.62
C PHE A 130 -11.93 9.65 -4.11
N ARG A 131 -12.90 10.22 -3.40
CA ARG A 131 -13.12 10.06 -1.96
C ARG A 131 -13.40 8.60 -1.66
N THR A 132 -12.57 7.97 -0.83
CA THR A 132 -12.91 6.67 -0.23
C THR A 132 -12.88 6.82 1.29
N VAL A 133 -13.64 5.99 2.01
CA VAL A 133 -13.62 5.93 3.50
C VAL A 133 -12.19 5.78 4.05
N ASN A 134 -11.27 5.27 3.23
CA ASN A 134 -9.85 5.05 3.56
C ASN A 134 -8.92 6.25 3.25
N ASN A 135 -9.44 7.36 2.71
CA ASN A 135 -8.64 8.56 2.39
C ASN A 135 -9.39 9.83 2.85
N PRO A 136 -9.43 10.13 4.16
CA PRO A 136 -9.97 11.39 4.63
C PRO A 136 -9.01 12.53 4.24
N VAL A 137 -9.60 13.68 3.92
CA VAL A 137 -8.98 14.95 3.52
C VAL A 137 -7.55 15.10 4.05
N GLU A 138 -6.56 14.82 3.20
CA GLU A 138 -5.29 15.53 3.29
C GLU A 138 -5.63 16.96 2.89
N ASP A 139 -5.78 17.81 3.90
CA ASP A 139 -5.41 19.20 3.71
C ASP A 139 -3.94 19.13 3.26
N ASP A 140 -3.62 19.69 2.10
CA ASP A 140 -2.30 19.67 1.43
C ASP A 140 -1.17 20.31 2.29
N SER A 141 -1.37 20.45 3.59
CA SER A 141 -0.45 20.95 4.60
C SER A 141 0.39 19.87 5.29
N ILE A 142 0.13 18.57 5.06
CA ILE A 142 0.98 17.49 5.62
C ILE A 142 1.88 16.95 4.51
N VAL A 143 3.03 17.60 4.37
CA VAL A 143 4.22 17.06 3.70
C VAL A 143 4.49 15.65 4.23
N LEU A 144 4.75 14.71 3.32
CA LEU A 144 5.15 13.32 3.60
C LEU A 144 6.49 13.21 4.38
N GLU A 145 7.11 14.33 4.73
CA GLU A 145 8.39 14.43 5.45
C GLU A 145 8.25 14.32 6.99
N ASP A 146 7.06 14.45 7.58
CA ASP A 146 6.90 14.45 9.06
C ASP A 146 6.59 13.07 9.68
N LEU A 147 6.59 11.99 8.89
CA LEU A 147 6.25 10.64 9.40
C LEU A 147 7.30 10.06 10.38
N GLU A 148 8.50 10.63 10.45
CA GLU A 148 9.55 10.15 11.37
C GLU A 148 9.31 10.56 12.84
N ASP A 149 8.38 11.49 13.13
CA ASP A 149 8.12 11.97 14.50
C ASP A 149 6.68 11.75 15.01
N ILE A 150 5.73 11.28 14.18
CA ILE A 150 4.33 11.07 14.61
C ILE A 150 4.21 10.02 15.72
N ASP A 151 5.03 8.97 15.67
CA ASP A 151 5.02 7.89 16.66
C ASP A 151 5.53 8.35 18.05
N LYS A 152 6.17 9.53 18.16
CA LYS A 152 6.56 10.12 19.45
C LYS A 152 5.45 10.96 20.11
N LEU A 153 4.43 11.35 19.34
CA LEU A 153 3.34 12.19 19.84
C LEU A 153 2.39 11.44 20.78
N TYR A 154 2.39 10.12 20.72
CA TYR A 154 1.48 9.29 21.51
C TYR A 154 2.18 7.99 21.91
N PRO A 155 2.08 7.55 23.18
CA PRO A 155 2.82 6.39 23.67
C PRO A 155 2.44 5.11 22.94
N GLU A 156 3.46 4.37 22.48
CA GLU A 156 3.26 3.05 21.89
C GLU A 156 2.66 2.06 22.88
N TYR A 157 1.97 1.06 22.35
CA TYR A 157 1.45 -0.05 23.14
C TYR A 157 2.22 -1.31 22.80
N VAL A 158 2.81 -1.95 23.81
CA VAL A 158 3.47 -3.25 23.63
C VAL A 158 2.61 -4.33 24.27
N VAL A 159 2.22 -5.32 23.49
CA VAL A 159 1.49 -6.48 23.99
C VAL A 159 2.46 -7.36 24.77
N GLU A 160 2.30 -7.47 26.09
CA GLU A 160 3.23 -8.20 26.97
C GLU A 160 3.39 -9.68 26.59
N SER A 161 2.35 -10.30 26.03
CA SER A 161 2.36 -11.73 25.67
C SER A 161 3.14 -12.04 24.39
N THR A 162 3.28 -11.10 23.46
CA THR A 162 3.91 -11.33 22.15
C THR A 162 5.04 -10.39 21.79
N GLY A 163 5.22 -9.30 22.53
CA GLY A 163 6.16 -8.23 22.21
C GLY A 163 5.75 -7.40 20.98
N ALA A 164 4.53 -7.61 20.44
CA ALA A 164 4.04 -6.85 19.31
C ALA A 164 3.76 -5.38 19.71
N THR A 165 4.28 -4.44 18.91
CA THR A 165 4.17 -3.00 19.16
C THR A 165 3.13 -2.36 18.27
N LEU A 166 2.16 -1.68 18.88
CA LEU A 166 1.16 -0.87 18.21
C LEU A 166 1.53 0.61 18.32
N LYS A 167 1.76 1.23 17.16
CA LYS A 167 2.19 2.63 16.99
C LYS A 167 1.14 3.45 16.22
N MET A 168 1.22 4.77 16.30
CA MET A 168 0.31 5.70 15.62
C MET A 168 0.24 5.43 14.12
N SER A 169 1.41 5.25 13.50
CA SER A 169 1.58 4.96 12.07
C SER A 169 0.84 3.70 11.60
N ASN A 170 0.65 2.71 12.48
CA ASN A 170 0.02 1.42 12.14
C ASN A 170 -1.39 1.24 12.72
N ALA A 171 -1.91 2.22 13.46
CA ALA A 171 -3.20 2.11 14.16
C ALA A 171 -4.37 1.94 13.20
N ILE A 172 -4.51 2.83 12.20
CA ILE A 172 -5.65 2.83 11.26
C ILE A 172 -5.75 1.53 10.45
N PRO A 173 -4.67 1.02 9.83
CA PRO A 173 -4.71 -0.26 9.13
C PRO A 173 -5.16 -1.43 10.01
N LEU A 174 -4.73 -1.46 11.27
CA LEU A 174 -5.09 -2.53 12.22
C LEU A 174 -6.57 -2.48 12.61
N VAL A 175 -7.14 -1.28 12.80
CA VAL A 175 -8.59 -1.13 13.02
C VAL A 175 -9.39 -1.60 11.80
N ASN A 176 -8.97 -1.22 10.60
CA ASN A 176 -9.62 -1.70 9.38
C ASN A 176 -9.54 -3.22 9.24
N ARG A 177 -8.39 -3.82 9.60
CA ARG A 177 -8.21 -5.27 9.63
C ARG A 177 -9.15 -5.94 10.62
N TYR A 178 -9.28 -5.39 11.83
CA TYR A 178 -10.24 -5.84 12.83
C TYR A 178 -11.67 -5.78 12.30
N CYS A 179 -12.07 -4.64 11.74
CA CYS A 179 -13.41 -4.48 11.16
C CYS A 179 -13.65 -5.51 10.05
N GLY A 180 -12.67 -5.80 9.20
CA GLY A 180 -12.77 -6.81 8.15
C GLY A 180 -12.90 -8.26 8.63
N LYS A 181 -12.54 -8.56 9.89
CA LYS A 181 -12.73 -9.90 10.49
C LYS A 181 -14.08 -10.07 11.18
N LEU A 182 -14.83 -8.99 11.40
CA LEU A 182 -16.15 -9.10 12.02
C LEU A 182 -17.09 -9.91 11.11
N PRO A 183 -18.09 -10.61 11.67
CA PRO A 183 -19.08 -11.31 10.86
C PRO A 183 -19.80 -10.32 9.94
N SER A 184 -19.65 -10.45 8.62
CA SER A 184 -20.42 -9.68 7.62
C SER A 184 -21.34 -10.56 6.81
N ASP A 185 -22.46 -9.98 6.41
CA ASP A 185 -23.27 -10.45 5.30
C ASP A 185 -22.90 -9.68 4.01
N ILE A 186 -23.35 -10.15 2.84
CA ILE A 186 -23.11 -9.57 1.52
C ILE A 186 -23.56 -8.11 1.37
N PHE A 187 -24.38 -7.61 2.30
CA PHE A 187 -24.88 -6.23 2.32
C PHE A 187 -24.18 -5.32 3.34
N THR A 188 -23.30 -5.85 4.20
CA THR A 188 -22.69 -5.07 5.29
C THR A 188 -21.28 -4.62 4.94
N ARG A 189 -21.09 -3.30 4.81
CA ARG A 189 -19.74 -2.72 4.71
C ARG A 189 -19.16 -2.52 6.12
N LEU A 190 -18.22 -3.37 6.51
CA LEU A 190 -17.54 -3.31 7.80
C LEU A 190 -16.40 -2.28 7.76
N VAL A 191 -16.73 -1.00 7.83
CA VAL A 191 -15.75 0.08 7.92
C VAL A 191 -15.95 0.89 9.20
N PRO A 192 -14.86 1.26 9.91
CA PRO A 192 -14.96 2.16 11.03
C PRO A 192 -15.35 3.56 10.54
N HIS A 193 -16.07 4.30 11.37
CA HIS A 193 -16.42 5.70 11.11
C HIS A 193 -15.70 6.60 12.11
N ASN A 194 -15.02 7.63 11.62
CA ASN A 194 -14.31 8.60 12.45
C ASN A 194 -14.97 9.97 12.37
N ARG A 195 -15.18 10.60 13.53
CA ARG A 195 -15.67 11.97 13.68
C ARG A 195 -14.60 12.83 14.33
N ILE A 196 -14.20 13.92 13.67
CA ILE A 196 -13.24 14.88 14.20
C ILE A 196 -13.96 16.00 14.93
N ILE A 197 -13.48 16.32 16.13
CA ILE A 197 -14.02 17.34 17.01
C ILE A 197 -12.92 18.41 17.20
N PRO A 198 -13.06 19.61 16.63
CA PRO A 198 -12.11 20.69 16.87
C PRO A 198 -12.22 21.17 18.32
N VAL A 199 -11.08 21.43 18.95
CA VAL A 199 -11.00 22.05 20.28
C VAL A 199 -10.61 23.50 20.09
N ASN A 200 -11.44 24.39 20.62
CA ASN A 200 -11.26 25.84 20.50
C ASN A 200 -10.85 26.42 21.85
N ASP A 201 -9.96 27.41 21.82
CA ASP A 201 -9.69 28.25 22.98
C ASP A 201 -10.89 29.17 23.30
N SER A 202 -10.84 29.82 24.46
CA SER A 202 -11.67 30.92 24.92
C SER A 202 -11.92 32.03 23.87
N ASN A 203 -10.99 32.23 22.94
CA ASN A 203 -11.11 33.18 21.82
C ASN A 203 -11.70 32.58 20.53
N GLY A 204 -12.14 31.32 20.56
CA GLY A 204 -12.73 30.61 19.40
C GLY A 204 -11.70 30.11 18.37
N LEU A 205 -10.41 30.25 18.64
CA LEU A 205 -9.35 29.73 17.76
C LEU A 205 -9.13 28.24 18.00
N VAL A 206 -9.01 27.45 16.94
CA VAL A 206 -8.75 26.01 17.03
C VAL A 206 -7.33 25.78 17.56
N THR A 207 -7.20 25.21 18.75
CA THR A 207 -5.92 24.89 19.41
C THR A 207 -5.53 23.42 19.27
N GLY A 208 -6.48 22.56 18.90
CA GLY A 208 -6.22 21.15 18.68
C GLY A 208 -7.43 20.40 18.15
N TYR A 209 -7.26 19.08 18.00
CA TYR A 209 -8.29 18.18 17.50
C TYR A 209 -8.41 16.97 18.42
N ARG A 210 -9.66 16.61 18.72
CA ARG A 210 -10.02 15.30 19.26
C ARG A 210 -10.73 14.50 18.19
N ALA A 211 -10.79 13.19 18.37
CA ALA A 211 -11.48 12.30 17.46
C ALA A 211 -12.34 11.31 18.23
N GLU A 212 -13.40 10.86 17.57
CA GLU A 212 -14.29 9.80 18.04
C GLU A 212 -14.36 8.73 16.97
N LEU A 213 -14.24 7.48 17.40
CA LEU A 213 -14.22 6.31 16.54
C LEU A 213 -15.42 5.42 16.85
N LEU A 214 -16.23 5.19 15.83
CA LEU A 214 -17.39 4.31 15.85
C LEU A 214 -17.06 3.07 15.03
N LEU A 215 -17.19 1.91 15.66
CA LEU A 215 -17.01 0.63 14.99
C LEU A 215 -18.33 0.17 14.33
N PRO A 216 -18.28 -0.71 13.33
CA PRO A 216 -19.48 -1.28 12.72
C PRO A 216 -20.40 -1.92 13.75
N ILE A 217 -21.71 -1.99 13.47
CA ILE A 217 -22.71 -2.54 14.39
C ILE A 217 -22.46 -4.00 14.77
N ASN A 218 -21.73 -4.73 13.93
CA ASN A 218 -21.32 -6.13 14.13
C ASN A 218 -20.16 -6.25 15.13
N SER A 219 -19.53 -5.14 15.52
CA SER A 219 -18.50 -5.13 16.55
C SER A 219 -19.12 -5.35 17.93
N PRO A 220 -18.48 -6.15 18.82
CA PRO A 220 -18.87 -6.22 20.22
C PRO A 220 -18.78 -4.87 20.94
N ILE A 221 -17.89 -3.97 20.49
CA ILE A 221 -17.79 -2.60 20.99
C ILE A 221 -18.88 -1.74 20.33
N LYS A 222 -19.92 -1.41 21.10
CA LYS A 222 -21.05 -0.60 20.63
C LYS A 222 -20.97 0.89 20.96
N HIS A 223 -20.13 1.25 21.93
CA HIS A 223 -19.96 2.65 22.33
C HIS A 223 -18.88 3.31 21.46
N ALA A 224 -19.00 4.62 21.28
CA ALA A 224 -18.00 5.40 20.59
C ALA A 224 -16.73 5.54 21.45
N ILE A 225 -15.58 5.32 20.83
CA ILE A 225 -14.29 5.49 21.48
C ILE A 225 -13.86 6.93 21.27
N VAL A 226 -13.77 7.69 22.36
CA VAL A 226 -13.45 9.12 22.31
C VAL A 226 -12.03 9.33 22.78
N LEU A 227 -11.23 9.99 21.95
CA LEU A 227 -9.89 10.41 22.32
C LEU A 227 -9.96 11.53 23.37
N LYS A 228 -9.38 11.28 24.54
CA LYS A 228 -9.33 12.26 25.65
C LYS A 228 -8.25 13.31 25.42
N THR A 229 -7.13 12.91 24.83
CA THR A 229 -5.97 13.77 24.56
C THR A 229 -6.20 14.64 23.32
N GLU A 230 -5.73 15.87 23.35
CA GLU A 230 -5.78 16.78 22.20
C GLU A 230 -4.56 16.56 21.31
N MET A 231 -4.79 16.48 20.00
CA MET A 231 -3.73 16.29 19.01
C MET A 231 -3.58 17.55 18.15
N PRO A 232 -2.35 17.85 17.68
CA PRO A 232 -2.06 19.07 16.93
C PRO A 232 -2.74 19.11 15.56
N ASN A 233 -3.00 17.94 14.95
CA ASN A 233 -3.60 17.84 13.63
C ASN A 233 -4.69 16.75 13.58
N LYS A 234 -5.57 16.85 12.58
CA LYS A 234 -6.71 15.93 12.39
C LYS A 234 -6.24 14.48 12.19
N LYS A 235 -5.16 14.26 11.43
CA LYS A 235 -4.63 12.91 11.10
C LYS A 235 -4.07 12.20 12.33
N ALA A 236 -3.35 12.92 13.18
CA ALA A 236 -2.86 12.45 14.46
C ALA A 236 -4.03 12.18 15.43
N ALA A 237 -5.08 13.02 15.46
CA ALA A 237 -6.29 12.70 16.22
C ALA A 237 -6.93 11.38 15.76
N GLN A 238 -7.01 11.14 14.45
CA GLN A 238 -7.52 9.88 13.88
C GLN A 238 -6.66 8.66 14.26
N MET A 239 -5.34 8.78 14.17
CA MET A 239 -4.41 7.71 14.53
C MET A 239 -4.45 7.42 16.04
N ALA A 240 -4.49 8.46 16.88
CA ALA A 240 -4.51 8.32 18.34
C ALA A 240 -5.83 7.67 18.82
N VAL A 241 -6.98 8.07 18.27
CA VAL A 241 -8.24 7.41 18.65
C VAL A 241 -8.30 5.94 18.19
N ALA A 242 -7.64 5.60 17.09
CA ALA A 242 -7.50 4.22 16.65
C ALA A 242 -6.65 3.39 17.63
N LEU A 243 -5.62 3.98 18.24
CA LEU A 243 -4.84 3.32 19.30
C LEU A 243 -5.65 3.07 20.57
N GLU A 244 -6.58 3.96 20.91
CA GLU A 244 -7.44 3.84 22.10
C GLU A 244 -8.38 2.63 22.06
N ILE A 245 -8.55 1.97 20.91
CA ILE A 245 -9.31 0.70 20.83
C ILE A 245 -8.73 -0.37 21.79
N ARG A 246 -7.43 -0.34 22.07
CA ARG A 246 -6.80 -1.24 23.04
C ARG A 246 -7.48 -1.22 24.42
N ASN A 247 -8.02 -0.06 24.81
CA ASN A 247 -8.67 0.13 26.10
C ASN A 247 -10.13 -0.35 26.09
N ALA A 248 -10.70 -0.56 24.90
CA ALA A 248 -12.10 -0.93 24.72
C ALA A 248 -12.33 -2.43 24.46
N SER A 249 -11.30 -3.20 24.04
CA SER A 249 -11.44 -4.65 23.85
C SER A 249 -10.12 -5.43 24.00
N ASN A 250 -10.16 -6.53 24.75
CA ASN A 250 -9.08 -7.51 24.86
C ASN A 250 -8.86 -8.30 23.56
N ASP A 251 -9.90 -8.51 22.75
CA ASP A 251 -9.81 -9.21 21.45
C ASP A 251 -8.91 -8.44 20.47
N TYR A 252 -8.82 -7.12 20.63
CA TYR A 252 -7.94 -6.29 19.82
C TYR A 252 -6.47 -6.52 20.16
N SER A 253 -6.14 -6.74 21.44
CA SER A 253 -4.78 -7.09 21.89
C SER A 253 -4.31 -8.44 21.33
N GLU A 254 -5.22 -9.42 21.23
CA GLU A 254 -4.94 -10.71 20.57
C GLU A 254 -4.72 -10.56 19.05
N MET A 255 -5.41 -9.62 18.40
CA MET A 255 -5.14 -9.35 16.97
C MET A 255 -3.82 -8.63 16.72
N VAL A 256 -3.34 -7.79 17.63
CA VAL A 256 -2.00 -7.18 17.54
C VAL A 256 -0.91 -8.24 17.66
N ALA A 257 -1.18 -9.31 18.41
CA ALA A 257 -0.32 -10.47 18.59
C ALA A 257 -0.23 -11.41 17.37
N GLU A 258 -1.17 -11.34 16.43
CA GLU A 258 -1.08 -12.12 15.19
C GLU A 258 -0.06 -11.49 14.22
N PRO A 259 1.00 -12.24 13.82
CA PRO A 259 1.99 -11.73 12.89
C PRO A 259 1.33 -11.38 11.55
N ASN A 260 1.78 -10.29 10.94
CA ASN A 260 1.39 -9.95 9.58
C ASN A 260 1.64 -11.17 8.67
N PRO A 261 0.63 -11.67 7.93
CA PRO A 261 0.82 -12.76 6.97
C PRO A 261 1.65 -12.34 5.73
N THR A 262 2.38 -11.23 5.79
CA THR A 262 3.08 -10.59 4.68
C THR A 262 4.55 -10.26 4.97
N SER A 263 5.16 -10.90 5.97
CA SER A 263 6.63 -10.96 6.08
C SER A 263 7.23 -11.83 4.99
#